data_AF-A0A1Y1Q415-F1
#
_entry.id   AF-A0A1Y1Q415-F1
#
_cell.length_a   1.000
_cell.length_b   1.000
_cell.length_c   1.000
_cell.angle_alpha   90.00
_cell.angle_beta   90.00
_cell.angle_gamma   90.00
#
_symmetry.space_group_name_H-M   'P 1'
#
loop_
_entity.id
_entity.type
_entity.pdbx_description
1 polymer ?
#
loop_
_entity_poly.entity_id
_entity_poly.type
_entity_poly.pdbx_seq_one_letter_code
_entity_poly.pdbx_strand_id
1 'polypeptide(L)'
;MTKNLWGTLPETETIRTPHAVLMEQAALLREMTNGLLLGKVKRRPVPPNNPFVPQQQGFELRLLIVAPALDNYSYTVVTIFYPMATLYPVKVENNSDHKPVTCQSEEEFT
;
A
#
# COMPACT_ATOMS: atom_id res chain seq x y z
N MET A 1 18.32 26.04 28.27
CA MET A 1 18.84 24.89 27.50
C MET A 1 17.74 23.86 27.38
N THR A 2 17.38 23.44 26.16
CA THR A 2 16.27 22.50 25.93
C THR A 2 16.80 21.07 26.01
N LYS A 3 16.31 20.27 26.97
CA LYS A 3 16.73 18.87 27.17
C LYS A 3 16.07 18.00 26.09
N ASN A 4 16.85 17.15 25.42
CA ASN A 4 16.32 16.14 24.51
C ASN A 4 15.47 15.13 25.32
N LEU A 5 14.17 15.04 24.99
CA LEU A 5 13.21 14.14 25.64
C LEU A 5 13.09 12.77 24.97
N TRP A 6 13.74 12.58 23.82
CA TRP A 6 13.59 11.42 22.95
C TRP A 6 14.72 10.39 23.12
N GLY A 7 15.75 10.72 23.90
CA GLY A 7 16.89 9.82 24.14
C GLY A 7 17.68 9.53 22.85
N THR A 8 18.20 8.30 22.75
CA THR A 8 18.88 7.77 21.56
C THR A 8 17.89 6.94 20.76
N LEU A 9 17.61 7.35 19.52
CA LEU A 9 16.77 6.57 18.61
C LEU A 9 17.54 5.37 18.07
N PRO A 10 16.89 4.21 17.86
CA PRO A 10 17.52 3.07 17.22
C PRO A 10 17.92 3.38 15.78
N GLU A 11 18.94 2.68 15.28
CA GLU A 11 19.26 2.72 13.85
C GLU A 11 18.06 2.23 13.05
N THR A 12 17.63 3.03 12.08
CA THR A 12 16.48 2.71 11.24
C THR A 12 16.92 1.78 10.13
N GLU A 13 16.37 0.57 10.09
CA GLU A 13 16.48 -0.29 8.91
C GLU A 13 15.62 0.29 7.76
N THR A 14 16.17 0.29 6.56
CA THR A 14 15.45 0.69 5.35
C THR A 14 14.49 -0.43 4.95
N ILE A 15 13.27 -0.42 5.49
CA ILE A 15 12.28 -1.46 5.23
C ILE A 15 11.42 -1.09 4.00
N ARG A 16 11.35 -2.00 3.02
CA ARG A 16 10.48 -1.85 1.84
C ARG A 16 9.04 -2.20 2.20
N THR A 17 8.24 -1.17 2.43
CA THR A 17 6.84 -1.31 2.84
C THR A 17 5.93 -1.72 1.67
N PRO A 18 4.75 -2.32 1.93
CA PRO A 18 3.75 -2.56 0.89
C PRO A 18 3.38 -1.30 0.09
N HIS A 19 3.41 -0.13 0.72
CA HIS A 19 3.20 1.15 0.05
C HIS A 19 4.31 1.49 -0.94
N ALA A 20 5.58 1.24 -0.58
CA ALA A 20 6.72 1.47 -1.47
C ALA A 20 6.61 0.59 -2.72
N VAL A 21 6.32 -0.71 -2.54
CA VAL A 21 6.09 -1.65 -3.63
C VAL A 21 4.98 -1.16 -4.57
N LEU A 22 3.82 -0.74 -4.05
CA LEU A 22 2.74 -0.22 -4.90
C LEU A 22 3.12 1.07 -5.64
N MET A 23 3.93 1.93 -5.03
CA MET A 23 4.42 3.16 -5.68
C MET A 23 5.37 2.83 -6.84
N GLU A 24 6.23 1.82 -6.67
CA GLU A 24 7.11 1.33 -7.74
C GLU A 24 6.28 0.74 -8.89
N GLN A 25 5.29 -0.09 -8.59
CA GLN A 25 4.38 -0.65 -9.60
C GLN A 25 3.61 0.47 -10.35
N ALA A 26 3.18 1.52 -9.63
CA ALA A 26 2.55 2.68 -10.24
C ALA A 26 3.47 3.44 -11.21
N ALA A 27 4.76 3.55 -10.88
CA ALA A 27 5.77 4.15 -11.76
C ALA A 27 6.03 3.30 -13.00
N LEU A 28 6.19 1.98 -12.83
CA LEU A 28 6.37 1.04 -13.94
C LEU A 28 5.21 1.10 -14.93
N LEU A 29 3.95 1.16 -14.46
CA LEU A 29 2.79 1.29 -15.33
C LEU A 29 2.87 2.54 -16.23
N ARG A 30 3.31 3.68 -15.68
CA ARG A 30 3.49 4.91 -16.45
C ARG A 30 4.55 4.72 -17.53
N GLU A 31 5.68 4.11 -17.20
CA GLU A 31 6.77 3.87 -18.16
C GLU A 31 6.32 2.92 -19.27
N MET A 32 5.74 1.78 -18.91
CA MET A 32 5.28 0.76 -19.86
C MET A 32 4.22 1.27 -20.83
N THR A 33 3.40 2.23 -20.40
CA THR A 33 2.31 2.79 -21.22
C THR A 33 2.66 4.14 -21.83
N ASN A 34 3.91 4.60 -21.70
CA ASN A 34 4.35 5.93 -22.13
C ASN A 34 3.43 7.06 -21.59
N GLY A 35 2.93 6.90 -20.36
CA GLY A 35 2.05 7.85 -19.70
C GLY A 35 0.58 7.82 -20.15
N LEU A 36 0.18 6.87 -21.01
CA LEU A 36 -1.23 6.69 -21.37
C LEU A 36 -2.07 6.29 -20.16
N LEU A 37 -1.51 5.46 -19.27
CA LEU A 37 -2.10 5.11 -17.99
C LEU A 37 -1.16 5.55 -16.87
N LEU A 38 -1.74 6.05 -15.78
CA LEU A 38 -1.01 6.47 -14.59
C LEU A 38 -1.43 5.59 -13.40
N GLY A 39 -0.45 5.05 -12.67
CA GLY A 39 -0.71 4.44 -11.37
C GLY A 39 -0.84 5.51 -10.29
N LYS A 40 -1.82 5.36 -9.38
CA LYS A 40 -1.99 6.22 -8.21
C LYS A 40 -2.25 5.36 -6.97
N VAL A 41 -1.41 5.51 -5.95
CA VAL A 41 -1.60 4.84 -4.66
C VAL A 41 -2.31 5.79 -3.70
N LYS A 42 -3.41 5.34 -3.11
CA LYS A 42 -4.06 6.02 -1.97
C LYS A 42 -3.82 5.20 -0.71
N ARG A 43 -3.51 5.87 0.39
CA ARG A 43 -3.32 5.26 1.72
C ARG A 43 -4.29 5.89 2.70
N ARG A 44 -4.92 5.07 3.55
CA ARG A 44 -5.68 5.54 4.70
C ARG A 44 -5.47 4.61 5.90
N PRO A 45 -5.49 5.13 7.14
CA PRO A 45 -5.55 4.28 8.31
C PRO A 45 -6.88 3.52 8.34
N VAL A 46 -6.85 2.29 8.84
CA VAL A 46 -8.05 1.52 9.17
C VAL A 46 -8.15 1.38 10.69
N PRO A 47 -9.37 1.54 11.25
CA PRO A 47 -9.57 1.41 12.68
C PRO A 47 -9.32 -0.03 13.15
N PRO A 48 -9.02 -0.21 14.45
CA PRO A 48 -9.06 -1.54 15.08
C PRO A 48 -10.42 -2.23 14.83
N ASN A 49 -10.42 -3.57 14.85
CA ASN A 49 -11.59 -4.41 14.53
C ASN A 49 -12.03 -4.40 13.05
N ASN A 50 -11.23 -3.87 12.14
CA ASN A 50 -11.44 -4.09 10.72
C ASN A 50 -11.29 -5.60 10.40
N PRO A 51 -12.18 -6.24 9.63
CA PRO A 51 -12.12 -7.69 9.35
C PRO A 51 -10.78 -8.16 8.76
N PHE A 52 -10.07 -7.28 8.07
CA PHE A 52 -8.78 -7.59 7.45
C PHE A 52 -7.60 -7.46 8.43
N VAL A 53 -7.70 -6.57 9.43
CA VAL A 53 -6.72 -6.38 10.52
C VAL A 53 -7.46 -6.32 11.87
N PRO A 54 -7.99 -7.45 12.36
CA PRO A 54 -8.99 -7.47 13.44
C PRO A 54 -8.44 -7.09 14.82
N GLN A 55 -7.12 -7.14 15.02
CA GLN A 55 -6.49 -6.95 16.33
C GLN A 55 -5.48 -5.79 16.36
N GLN A 56 -5.36 -5.04 15.27
CA GLN A 56 -4.30 -4.04 15.14
C GLN A 56 -4.80 -2.80 14.41
N GLN A 57 -4.14 -1.67 14.65
CA GLN A 57 -4.19 -0.57 13.70
C GLN A 57 -3.47 -1.01 12.42
N GLY A 58 -4.05 -0.65 11.29
CA GLY A 58 -3.47 -1.00 10.01
C GLY A 58 -3.64 0.13 9.01
N PHE A 59 -3.20 -0.15 7.80
CA PHE A 59 -3.43 0.70 6.65
C PHE A 59 -4.19 -0.07 5.59
N GLU A 60 -5.05 0.66 4.91
CA GLU A 60 -5.58 0.27 3.62
C GLU A 60 -4.83 1.06 2.54
N LEU A 61 -4.34 0.34 1.53
CA LEU A 61 -3.82 0.90 0.30
C LEU A 61 -4.76 0.57 -0.85
N ARG A 62 -4.88 1.50 -1.78
CA ARG A 62 -5.59 1.29 -3.04
C ARG A 62 -4.65 1.68 -4.17
N LEU A 63 -4.40 0.76 -5.09
CA LEU A 63 -3.76 1.08 -6.37
C LEU A 63 -4.87 1.36 -7.40
N LEU A 64 -4.86 2.57 -7.92
CA LEU A 64 -5.75 3.02 -8.97
C LEU A 64 -4.99 3.12 -10.29
N ILE A 65 -5.63 2.72 -11.37
CA ILE A 65 -5.25 3.12 -12.72
C ILE A 65 -6.06 4.37 -13.07
N VAL A 66 -5.39 5.39 -13.58
CA VAL A 66 -5.98 6.64 -14.06
C VAL A 66 -5.70 6.75 -15.55
N ALA A 67 -6.73 7.03 -16.34
CA ALA A 67 -6.65 7.27 -17.78
C ALA A 67 -6.89 8.77 -18.07
N PRO A 68 -5.84 9.58 -18.28
CA PRO A 68 -6.00 11.02 -18.52
C PRO A 68 -6.83 11.35 -19.76
N ALA A 69 -6.73 10.51 -20.81
CA ALA A 69 -7.47 10.67 -22.06
C ALA A 69 -8.99 10.48 -21.91
N LEU A 70 -9.45 9.92 -20.78
CA LEU A 70 -10.86 9.66 -20.49
C LEU A 70 -11.35 10.55 -19.35
N ASP A 71 -11.06 11.85 -19.42
CA ASP A 71 -11.41 12.83 -18.38
C ASP A 71 -10.93 12.41 -16.98
N ASN A 72 -9.69 11.90 -16.91
CA ASN A 72 -9.10 11.33 -15.69
C ASN A 72 -9.93 10.23 -15.03
N TYR A 73 -10.66 9.43 -15.82
CA TYR A 73 -11.33 8.23 -15.33
C TYR A 73 -10.36 7.40 -14.51
N SER A 74 -10.82 6.94 -13.35
CA SER A 74 -10.00 6.16 -12.42
C SER A 74 -10.73 4.91 -11.97
N TYR A 75 -9.99 3.81 -11.90
CA TYR A 75 -10.49 2.53 -11.43
C TYR A 75 -9.53 1.95 -10.40
N THR A 76 -10.07 1.42 -9.30
CA THR A 76 -9.25 0.76 -8.28
C THR A 76 -9.04 -0.68 -8.70
N VAL A 77 -7.80 -1.09 -8.92
CA VAL A 77 -7.46 -2.44 -9.38
C VAL A 77 -7.27 -3.38 -8.19
N VAL A 78 -6.52 -2.93 -7.19
CA VAL A 78 -6.22 -3.73 -6.00
C VAL A 78 -6.37 -2.90 -4.74
N THR A 79 -6.97 -3.52 -3.72
CA THR A 79 -7.08 -3.00 -2.37
C THR A 79 -6.23 -3.88 -1.46
N ILE A 80 -5.44 -3.27 -0.59
CA ILE A 80 -4.50 -3.98 0.26
C ILE A 80 -4.70 -3.57 1.71
N PHE A 81 -4.69 -4.52 2.62
CA PHE A 81 -4.73 -4.28 4.07
C PHE A 81 -3.48 -4.85 4.72
N TYR A 82 -2.82 -4.07 5.56
CA TYR A 82 -1.67 -4.55 6.31
C TYR A 82 -1.56 -3.93 7.71
N PRO A 83 -0.99 -4.64 8.69
CA PRO A 83 -0.83 -4.12 10.04
C PRO A 83 0.28 -3.09 10.13
N MET A 84 0.09 -2.04 10.94
CA MET A 84 1.05 -0.95 11.06
C MET A 84 2.40 -1.39 11.63
N ALA A 85 2.39 -2.32 12.58
CA ALA A 85 3.59 -2.71 13.33
C ALA A 85 4.50 -3.69 12.59
N THR A 86 3.91 -4.63 11.83
CA THR A 86 4.64 -5.78 11.27
C THR A 86 4.76 -5.75 9.75
N LEU A 87 4.00 -4.88 9.06
CA LEU A 87 3.87 -4.79 7.59
C LEU A 87 3.28 -6.02 6.89
N TYR A 88 3.53 -7.22 7.41
CA TYR A 88 2.99 -8.49 6.95
C TYR A 88 2.29 -9.23 8.11
N PRO A 89 1.34 -10.13 7.86
CA PRO A 89 0.81 -10.50 6.54
C PRO A 89 0.01 -9.37 5.88
N VAL A 90 0.05 -9.34 4.55
CA VAL A 90 -0.69 -8.41 3.71
C VAL A 90 -1.88 -9.14 3.10
N LYS A 91 -3.08 -8.57 3.22
CA LYS A 91 -4.27 -9.08 2.52
C LYS A 91 -4.50 -8.26 1.26
N VAL A 92 -4.50 -8.93 0.12
CA VAL A 92 -4.62 -8.35 -1.22
C VAL A 92 -5.98 -8.75 -1.78
N GLU A 93 -6.81 -7.77 -2.11
CA GLU A 93 -8.12 -7.97 -2.74
C GLU A 93 -8.08 -7.38 -4.15
N ASN A 94 -8.28 -8.24 -5.16
CA ASN A 94 -8.51 -7.78 -6.52
C ASN A 94 -9.94 -7.25 -6.63
N ASN A 95 -10.10 -5.99 -7.06
CA ASN A 95 -11.41 -5.35 -7.15
C ASN A 95 -12.23 -5.80 -8.38
N SER A 96 -11.70 -6.71 -9.20
CA SER A 96 -12.41 -7.31 -10.33
C SER A 96 -13.22 -8.55 -9.93
N ASP A 97 -12.67 -9.39 -9.03
CA ASP A 97 -13.29 -10.66 -8.62
C ASP A 97 -13.56 -10.76 -7.10
N HIS A 98 -13.11 -9.77 -6.32
CA HIS A 98 -13.25 -9.66 -4.88
C HIS A 98 -12.73 -10.87 -4.10
N LYS A 99 -11.74 -11.58 -4.64
CA LYS A 99 -11.10 -12.71 -3.95
C LYS A 99 -9.87 -12.22 -3.19
N PRO A 100 -9.86 -12.31 -1.85
CA PRO A 100 -8.69 -11.95 -1.07
C PRO A 100 -7.62 -13.04 -1.11
N VAL A 101 -6.38 -12.64 -1.34
CA VAL A 101 -5.16 -13.45 -1.18
C VAL A 101 -4.39 -12.90 0.01
N THR A 102 -3.72 -13.77 0.77
CA THR A 102 -2.85 -13.33 1.89
C THR A 102 -1.40 -13.64 1.54
N CYS A 103 -0.56 -12.62 1.54
CA CYS A 103 0.89 -12.72 1.38
C CYS A 103 1.54 -12.62 2.76
N GLN A 104 2.34 -13.62 3.15
CA GLN A 104 3.00 -13.70 4.45
C GLN A 104 4.32 -12.92 4.49
N SER A 105 4.88 -12.58 3.33
CA SER A 105 6.19 -11.93 3.19
C SER A 105 6.20 -10.95 2.02
N GLU A 106 7.28 -10.17 1.93
CA GLU A 106 7.53 -9.31 0.76
C GLU A 106 7.68 -10.12 -0.53
N GLU A 107 8.40 -11.24 -0.47
CA GLU A 107 8.63 -12.12 -1.63
C GLU A 107 7.32 -12.68 -2.20
N GLU A 108 6.35 -13.01 -1.35
CA GLU A 108 5.02 -13.44 -1.80
C GLU A 108 4.16 -12.29 -2.37
N PHE A 109 4.53 -11.04 -2.07
CA PHE A 109 3.77 -9.87 -2.46
C PHE A 109 4.26 -9.24 -3.78
N THR A 110 5.54 -9.41 -4.11
CA THR A 110 6.19 -8.86 -5.32
C THR A 110 6.21 -9.84 -6.48
#